data_AF-Q1IRU4-F1
#
_entry.id   AF-Q1IRU4-F1
#
_cell.length_a   1.000
_cell.length_b   1.000
_cell.length_c   1.000
_cell.angle_alpha   90.00
_cell.angle_beta   90.00
_cell.angle_gamma   90.00
#
_symmetry.space_group_name_H-M   'P 1'
#
loop_
_entity.id
_entity.type
_entity.pdbx_description
1 polymer ?
#
loop_
_entity_poly.entity_id
_entity_poly.type
_entity_poly.pdbx_seq_one_letter_code
_entity_poly.pdbx_strand_id
1 'polypeptide(L)'
;MQLRYARFVKRAWLTCALLFFAVSCRRHGPELPVRVLYSSQIPAIAKLRQSERDFSFTDPRLRSGRAFVVRSIADNDPIHALADKGKAPQFELYILKSAAEIPDIPEIRKAMGDSFTVCGQAVAYIPEWTSEERREGAARFIQYLSTHCR
;
A
#
# COMPACT_ATOMS: atom_id res chain seq x y z
N MET A 1 -58.71 -11.06 -22.45
CA MET A 1 -57.68 -11.68 -21.58
C MET A 1 -56.26 -11.08 -21.74
N GLN A 2 -56.09 -9.84 -22.23
CA GLN A 2 -54.76 -9.27 -22.55
C GLN A 2 -54.20 -8.25 -21.53
N LEU A 3 -55.04 -7.70 -20.64
CA LEU A 3 -54.63 -6.63 -19.70
C LEU A 3 -53.79 -7.10 -18.49
N ARG A 4 -53.80 -8.41 -18.17
CA ARG A 4 -53.00 -8.97 -17.06
C ARG A 4 -51.53 -9.21 -17.43
N TYR A 5 -51.24 -9.46 -18.70
CA TYR A 5 -49.90 -9.78 -19.18
C TYR A 5 -48.95 -8.57 -19.11
N ALA A 6 -49.46 -7.39 -19.51
CA ALA A 6 -48.69 -6.14 -19.50
C ALA A 6 -48.25 -5.69 -18.09
N ARG A 7 -49.02 -6.01 -17.05
CA ARG A 7 -48.65 -5.70 -15.65
C ARG A 7 -47.58 -6.64 -15.11
N PHE A 8 -47.56 -7.90 -15.56
CA PHE A 8 -46.58 -8.89 -15.14
C PHE A 8 -45.19 -8.61 -15.75
N VAL A 9 -45.15 -8.23 -17.04
CA VAL A 9 -43.91 -7.85 -17.72
C VAL A 9 -43.29 -6.59 -17.10
N LYS A 10 -44.09 -5.57 -16.78
CA LYS A 10 -43.60 -4.36 -16.12
C LYS A 10 -43.01 -4.63 -14.73
N ARG A 11 -43.63 -5.54 -13.95
CA ARG A 11 -43.12 -5.95 -12.64
C ARG A 11 -41.82 -6.75 -12.76
N ALA A 12 -41.72 -7.64 -13.73
CA ALA A 12 -40.50 -8.40 -14.01
C ALA A 12 -39.32 -7.50 -14.41
N TRP A 13 -39.57 -6.49 -15.23
CA TRP A 13 -38.57 -5.49 -15.62
C TRP A 13 -38.10 -4.64 -14.42
N LEU A 14 -39.01 -4.22 -13.54
CA LEU A 14 -38.67 -3.51 -12.31
C LEU A 14 -37.83 -4.36 -11.35
N THR A 15 -38.14 -5.64 -11.19
CA THR A 15 -37.35 -6.56 -10.36
C THR A 15 -35.98 -6.85 -10.96
N CYS A 16 -35.86 -6.98 -12.28
CA CYS A 16 -34.56 -7.11 -12.95
C CYS A 16 -33.72 -5.84 -12.78
N ALA A 17 -34.30 -4.66 -12.94
CA ALA A 17 -33.60 -3.39 -12.73
C ALA A 17 -33.11 -3.24 -11.28
N LEU A 18 -33.94 -3.61 -10.29
CA LEU A 18 -33.54 -3.63 -8.88
C LEU A 18 -32.43 -4.64 -8.59
N LEU A 19 -32.46 -5.82 -9.21
CA LEU A 19 -31.39 -6.81 -9.10
C LEU A 19 -30.08 -6.32 -9.74
N PHE A 20 -30.14 -5.65 -10.90
CA PHE A 20 -28.97 -5.04 -11.52
C PHE A 20 -28.37 -3.92 -10.63
N PHE A 21 -29.19 -3.04 -10.05
CA PHE A 21 -28.71 -2.03 -9.10
C PHE A 21 -28.14 -2.65 -7.81
N ALA A 22 -28.72 -3.75 -7.32
CA ALA A 22 -28.21 -4.46 -6.15
C ALA A 22 -26.87 -5.17 -6.42
N VAL A 23 -26.62 -5.63 -7.65
CA VAL A 23 -25.34 -6.24 -8.06
C VAL A 23 -24.26 -5.19 -8.33
N SER A 24 -24.63 -3.98 -8.77
CA SER A 24 -23.69 -2.87 -8.98
C SER A 24 -23.09 -2.32 -7.68
N CYS A 25 -23.74 -2.55 -6.54
CA CYS A 25 -23.18 -2.28 -5.21
C CYS A 25 -22.29 -3.45 -4.73
N ARG A 26 -21.38 -3.94 -5.58
CA ARG A 26 -20.25 -4.74 -5.07
C ARG A 26 -19.38 -3.79 -4.25
N ARG A 27 -19.63 -3.81 -2.95
CA ARG A 27 -18.81 -3.23 -1.88
C ARG A 27 -17.35 -3.23 -2.30
N HIS A 28 -16.75 -2.05 -2.36
CA HIS A 28 -15.30 -1.91 -2.29
C HIS A 28 -14.84 -2.75 -1.10
N GLY A 29 -14.08 -3.82 -1.36
CA GLY A 29 -13.50 -4.62 -0.29
C GLY A 29 -12.63 -3.75 0.60
N PRO A 30 -12.36 -4.17 1.86
CA PRO A 30 -11.51 -3.39 2.74
C PRO A 30 -10.15 -3.13 2.06
N GLU A 31 -9.72 -1.87 2.06
CA GLU A 31 -8.43 -1.46 1.52
C GLU A 31 -7.30 -2.16 2.28
N LEU A 32 -6.25 -2.58 1.57
CA LEU A 32 -5.05 -3.12 2.19
C LEU A 32 -4.16 -1.99 2.71
N PRO A 33 -3.86 -1.90 4.02
CA PRO A 33 -2.84 -0.98 4.50
C PRO A 33 -1.44 -1.56 4.27
N VAL A 34 -0.57 -0.78 3.62
CA VAL A 34 0.88 -1.02 3.50
C VAL A 34 1.58 -0.02 4.41
N ARG A 35 2.19 -0.49 5.50
CA ARG A 35 2.83 0.34 6.52
C ARG A 35 4.27 0.61 6.15
N VAL A 36 4.62 1.89 6.14
CA VAL A 36 5.94 2.37 5.71
C VAL A 36 6.60 3.11 6.87
N LEU A 37 7.84 2.77 7.17
CA LEU A 37 8.65 3.48 8.15
C LEU A 37 9.67 4.37 7.44
N TYR A 38 9.63 5.67 7.71
CA TYR A 38 10.63 6.62 7.23
C TYR A 38 11.62 6.99 8.34
N SER A 39 12.90 7.03 7.99
CA SER A 39 13.88 7.81 8.74
C SER A 39 13.56 9.31 8.58
N SER A 40 13.29 10.00 9.67
CA SER A 40 13.06 11.46 9.65
C SER A 40 14.29 12.25 9.22
N GLN A 41 15.47 11.61 9.25
CA GLN A 41 16.76 12.19 8.90
C GLN A 41 17.02 12.21 7.39
N ILE A 42 16.10 11.69 6.58
CA ILE A 42 16.22 11.73 5.12
C ILE A 42 16.19 13.20 4.65
N PRO A 43 17.23 13.68 3.94
CA PRO A 43 17.28 15.06 3.45
C PRO A 43 16.09 15.43 2.55
N ALA A 44 15.57 14.46 1.81
CA ALA A 44 14.43 14.61 0.90
C ALA A 44 13.06 14.29 1.54
N ILE A 45 12.92 14.29 2.88
CA ILE A 45 11.68 13.88 3.56
C ILE A 45 10.46 14.70 3.13
N ALA A 46 10.64 15.99 2.80
CA ALA A 46 9.56 16.84 2.28
C ALA A 46 9.06 16.37 0.91
N LYS A 47 9.97 15.99 0.01
CA LYS A 47 9.63 15.43 -1.32
C LYS A 47 8.96 14.06 -1.19
N LEU A 48 9.43 13.22 -0.26
CA LEU A 48 8.80 11.94 0.05
C LEU A 48 7.35 12.12 0.50
N ARG A 49 7.12 13.01 1.48
CA ARG A 49 5.77 13.32 1.97
C ARG A 49 4.86 13.89 0.87
N GLN A 50 5.41 14.70 -0.03
CA GLN A 50 4.67 15.19 -1.17
C GLN A 50 4.29 14.04 -2.12
N SER A 51 5.25 13.19 -2.47
CA SER A 51 5.03 12.03 -3.33
C SER A 51 4.03 11.04 -2.74
N GLU A 52 4.03 10.85 -1.42
CA GLU A 52 3.04 10.01 -0.73
C GLU A 52 1.62 10.58 -0.85
N ARG A 53 1.47 11.89 -0.67
CA ARG A 53 0.17 12.57 -0.89
C ARG A 53 -0.27 12.39 -2.34
N ASP A 54 0.62 12.64 -3.29
CA ASP A 54 0.31 12.52 -4.73
C ASP A 54 -0.05 11.08 -5.09
N PHE A 55 0.65 10.09 -4.51
CA PHE A 55 0.34 8.69 -4.65
C PHE A 55 -1.05 8.34 -4.12
N SER A 56 -1.46 8.90 -2.98
CA SER A 56 -2.80 8.62 -2.40
C SER A 56 -3.96 9.03 -3.31
N PHE A 57 -3.73 10.00 -4.21
CA PHE A 57 -4.73 10.43 -5.19
C PHE A 57 -4.82 9.51 -6.41
N THR A 58 -3.90 8.56 -6.58
CA THR A 58 -3.87 7.67 -7.75
C THR A 58 -4.83 6.47 -7.65
N ASP A 59 -5.54 6.30 -6.53
CA ASP A 59 -6.34 5.10 -6.20
C ASP A 59 -5.58 3.80 -6.52
N PRO A 60 -4.43 3.55 -5.86
CA PRO A 60 -3.53 2.49 -6.28
C PRO A 60 -4.15 1.11 -5.97
N ARG A 61 -4.07 0.22 -6.96
CA ARG A 61 -4.64 -1.13 -6.92
C ARG A 61 -3.59 -2.21 -7.13
N LEU A 62 -3.78 -3.31 -6.42
CA LEU A 62 -3.01 -4.55 -6.61
C LEU A 62 -3.42 -5.23 -7.92
N ARG A 63 -2.65 -6.24 -8.36
CA ARG A 63 -2.98 -7.09 -9.52
C ARG A 63 -4.33 -7.76 -9.38
N SER A 64 -4.76 -8.07 -8.15
CA SER A 64 -6.08 -8.60 -7.84
C SER A 64 -7.23 -7.60 -8.03
N GLY A 65 -6.94 -6.33 -8.32
CA GLY A 65 -7.91 -5.24 -8.40
C GLY A 65 -8.30 -4.62 -7.04
N ARG A 66 -7.77 -5.17 -5.93
CA ARG A 66 -8.00 -4.65 -4.58
C ARG A 66 -7.26 -3.33 -4.38
N ALA A 67 -7.96 -2.31 -3.89
CA ALA A 67 -7.35 -1.05 -3.49
C ALA A 67 -6.41 -1.23 -2.30
N PHE A 68 -5.34 -0.45 -2.26
CA PHE A 68 -4.44 -0.41 -1.11
C PHE A 68 -4.05 1.02 -0.79
N VAL A 69 -3.64 1.25 0.44
CA VAL A 69 -3.23 2.57 0.92
C VAL A 69 -1.90 2.48 1.62
N VAL A 70 -1.08 3.51 1.43
CA VAL A 70 0.18 3.68 2.16
C VAL A 70 -0.12 4.36 3.48
N ARG A 71 0.35 3.75 4.57
CA ARG A 71 0.30 4.34 5.92
C ARG A 71 1.71 4.53 6.42
N SER A 72 2.19 5.76 6.34
CA SER A 72 3.53 6.07 6.79
C SER A 72 3.62 6.48 8.25
N ILE A 73 4.76 6.15 8.85
CA ILE A 73 5.21 6.67 10.13
C ILE A 73 6.63 7.20 9.92
N ALA A 74 6.92 8.39 10.44
CA ALA A 74 8.27 8.96 10.43
C ALA A 74 8.83 8.93 11.85
N ASP A 75 10.03 8.40 12.01
CA ASP A 75 10.71 8.29 13.31
C ASP A 75 12.15 8.82 13.21
N ASN A 76 12.63 9.45 14.29
CA ASN A 76 14.02 9.90 14.43
C ASN A 76 14.97 8.72 14.65
N ASP A 77 14.47 7.64 15.24
CA ASP A 77 15.17 6.38 15.39
C ASP A 77 14.29 5.23 14.86
N PRO A 78 14.23 5.04 13.53
CA PRO A 78 13.45 3.96 12.92
C PRO A 78 13.98 2.57 13.33
N ILE A 79 15.16 2.51 13.94
CA ILE A 79 15.85 1.29 14.34
C ILE A 79 15.44 0.86 15.75
N HIS A 80 15.17 1.81 16.67
CA HIS A 80 14.53 1.49 17.95
C HIS A 80 13.18 0.80 17.74
N ALA A 81 12.39 1.23 16.74
CA ALA A 81 11.16 0.55 16.35
C ALA A 81 11.37 -0.88 15.80
N LEU A 82 12.54 -1.16 15.23
CA LEU A 82 12.96 -2.47 14.72
C LEU A 82 13.46 -3.40 15.85
N ALA A 83 14.20 -2.84 16.82
CA ALA A 83 14.83 -3.56 17.92
C ALA A 83 13.86 -3.89 19.09
N ASP A 84 12.96 -2.97 19.46
CA ASP A 84 12.03 -3.17 20.59
C ASP A 84 10.91 -4.18 20.31
N LYS A 85 10.66 -4.50 19.04
CA LYS A 85 9.48 -5.29 18.63
C LYS A 85 9.84 -6.51 17.79
N GLY A 86 10.91 -7.21 18.14
CA GLY A 86 11.34 -8.49 17.57
C GLY A 86 10.33 -9.66 17.63
N LYS A 87 9.03 -9.40 17.80
CA LYS A 87 7.94 -10.38 17.77
C LYS A 87 6.80 -10.05 16.80
N ALA A 88 6.78 -8.87 16.15
CA ALA A 88 5.76 -8.58 15.16
C ALA A 88 6.29 -7.65 14.06
N PRO A 89 6.31 -8.08 12.79
CA PRO A 89 6.66 -7.20 11.69
C PRO A 89 5.59 -6.10 11.55
N GLN A 90 5.88 -4.92 12.08
CA GLN A 90 4.96 -3.79 12.08
C GLN A 90 4.99 -3.01 10.77
N PHE A 91 6.04 -3.15 9.97
CA PHE A 91 6.20 -2.42 8.73
C PHE A 91 6.53 -3.37 7.58
N GLU A 92 6.01 -3.01 6.42
CA GLU A 92 6.18 -3.74 5.18
C GLU A 92 7.16 -3.07 4.22
N LEU A 93 7.53 -1.84 4.51
CA LEU A 93 8.53 -1.08 3.76
C LEU A 93 9.29 -0.18 4.73
N TYR A 94 10.61 -0.20 4.63
CA TYR A 94 11.50 0.70 5.36
C TYR A 94 12.16 1.62 4.35
N ILE A 95 12.15 2.92 4.59
CA ILE A 95 12.84 3.90 3.77
C ILE A 95 13.78 4.65 4.70
N LEU A 96 15.07 4.38 4.53
CA LEU A 96 16.16 4.84 5.39
C LEU A 96 17.00 5.88 4.63
N LYS A 97 17.79 6.68 5.37
CA LYS A 97 18.70 7.65 4.73
C LYS A 97 19.83 6.94 3.98
N SER A 98 20.29 5.80 4.49
CA SER A 98 21.37 5.01 3.90
C SER A 98 21.32 3.56 4.38
N ALA A 99 22.02 2.67 3.67
CA ALA A 99 22.19 1.28 4.08
C ALA A 99 22.89 1.11 5.44
N ALA A 100 23.69 2.11 5.86
CA ALA A 100 24.40 2.09 7.13
C ALA A 100 23.49 2.28 8.35
N GLU A 101 22.23 2.70 8.15
CA GLU A 101 21.23 2.73 9.23
C GLU A 101 20.72 1.33 9.60
N ILE A 102 21.04 0.29 8.81
CA ILE A 102 20.64 -1.08 9.18
C ILE A 102 21.59 -1.60 10.27
N PRO A 103 21.08 -2.08 11.42
CA PRO A 103 21.92 -2.64 12.47
C PRO A 103 22.71 -3.85 11.95
N ASP A 104 23.92 -4.04 12.49
CA ASP A 104 24.80 -5.17 12.14
C ASP A 104 24.37 -6.48 12.83
N ILE A 105 23.07 -6.79 12.74
CA ILE A 105 22.47 -8.03 13.22
C ILE A 105 22.25 -8.90 11.99
N PRO A 106 22.96 -10.02 11.82
CA PRO A 106 22.92 -10.85 10.61
C PRO A 106 21.51 -11.27 10.19
N GLU A 107 20.64 -11.58 11.16
CA GLU A 107 19.25 -12.00 10.92
C GLU A 107 18.42 -10.87 10.32
N ILE A 108 18.60 -9.64 10.83
CA ILE A 108 17.90 -8.47 10.33
C ILE A 108 18.43 -8.11 8.94
N ARG A 109 19.76 -8.08 8.76
CA ARG A 109 20.35 -7.78 7.46
C ARG A 109 19.94 -8.80 6.39
N LYS A 110 19.82 -10.08 6.76
CA LYS A 110 19.35 -11.12 5.85
C LYS A 110 17.87 -10.95 5.52
N ALA A 111 17.05 -10.64 6.51
CA ALA A 111 15.61 -10.49 6.32
C ALA A 111 15.22 -9.18 5.64
N MET A 112 16.06 -8.14 5.72
CA MET A 112 15.98 -6.96 4.88
C MET A 112 16.57 -7.37 3.52
N GLY A 113 15.71 -7.77 2.57
CA GLY A 113 16.14 -8.28 1.26
C GLY A 113 16.81 -7.22 0.38
N ASP A 114 16.46 -7.19 -0.91
CA ASP A 114 17.05 -6.22 -1.84
C ASP A 114 16.73 -4.77 -1.46
N SER A 115 17.72 -3.91 -1.69
CA SER A 115 17.64 -2.47 -1.45
C SER A 115 17.36 -1.70 -2.74
N PHE A 116 16.53 -0.66 -2.67
CA PHE A 116 16.18 0.20 -3.80
C PHE A 116 16.50 1.65 -3.48
N THR A 117 17.20 2.34 -4.39
CA THR A 117 17.43 3.79 -4.24
C THR A 117 16.17 4.56 -4.65
N VAL A 118 15.69 5.43 -3.76
CA VAL A 118 14.51 6.28 -3.99
C VAL A 118 14.80 7.72 -3.53
N CYS A 119 14.15 8.71 -4.17
CA CYS A 119 14.19 10.10 -3.71
C CYS A 119 15.60 10.66 -3.47
N GLY A 120 16.52 10.44 -4.41
CA GLY A 120 17.93 10.83 -4.28
C GLY A 120 18.76 9.71 -3.65
N GLN A 121 19.13 9.86 -2.38
CA GLN A 121 20.04 8.94 -1.68
C GLN A 121 19.34 8.01 -0.67
N ALA A 122 18.02 8.15 -0.50
CA ALA A 122 17.30 7.28 0.44
C ALA A 122 17.27 5.84 -0.10
N VAL A 123 17.33 4.89 0.82
CA VAL A 123 17.37 3.46 0.50
C VAL A 123 16.13 2.80 1.08
N ALA A 124 15.35 2.19 0.20
CA ALA A 124 14.13 1.47 0.51
C ALA A 124 14.40 -0.04 0.61
N TYR A 125 13.80 -0.70 1.60
CA TYR A 125 13.93 -2.13 1.85
C TYR A 125 12.54 -2.75 2.06
N ILE A 126 12.28 -3.85 1.36
CA ILE A 126 11.10 -4.69 1.62
C ILE A 126 11.56 -5.94 2.37
N PRO A 127 11.11 -6.16 3.61
CA PRO A 127 11.49 -7.35 4.33
C PRO A 127 10.96 -8.67 3.73
N GLU A 128 11.66 -9.76 4.00
CA GLU A 128 11.30 -11.11 3.57
C GLU A 128 10.03 -11.64 4.24
N TRP A 129 9.72 -11.20 5.46
CA TRP A 129 8.50 -11.59 6.19
C TRP A 129 7.23 -10.90 5.68
N THR A 130 7.36 -9.91 4.79
CA THR A 130 6.21 -9.19 4.23
C THR A 130 5.38 -10.14 3.36
N SER A 131 4.06 -10.18 3.58
CA SER A 131 3.15 -11.01 2.78
C SER A 131 3.15 -10.58 1.32
N GLU A 132 2.85 -11.50 0.40
CA GLU A 132 2.92 -11.27 -1.05
C GLU A 132 2.11 -10.04 -1.50
N GLU A 133 0.86 -9.90 -1.05
CA GLU A 133 0.02 -8.75 -1.42
C GLU A 133 0.57 -7.41 -0.89
N ARG A 134 1.14 -7.41 0.33
CA ARG A 134 1.75 -6.19 0.90
C ARG A 134 3.09 -5.88 0.24
N ARG A 135 3.85 -6.91 -0.14
CA ARG A 135 5.09 -6.78 -0.92
C ARG A 135 4.80 -6.21 -2.30
N GLU A 136 3.71 -6.63 -2.96
CA GLU A 136 3.27 -6.02 -4.21
C GLU A 136 2.92 -4.54 -4.02
N GLY A 137 2.13 -4.21 -2.99
CA GLY A 137 1.79 -2.82 -2.69
C GLY A 137 3.02 -1.96 -2.38
N ALA A 138 3.97 -2.47 -1.60
CA ALA A 138 5.23 -1.81 -1.30
C ALA A 138 6.08 -1.60 -2.57
N ALA A 139 6.21 -2.62 -3.42
CA ALA A 139 6.95 -2.53 -4.67
C ALA A 139 6.35 -1.50 -5.64
N ARG A 140 5.01 -1.43 -5.73
CA ARG A 140 4.32 -0.40 -6.51
C ARG A 140 4.59 1.01 -5.97
N PHE A 141 4.60 1.17 -4.66
CA PHE A 141 4.93 2.46 -4.06
C PHE A 141 6.39 2.85 -4.33
N ILE A 142 7.35 1.92 -4.20
CA ILE A 142 8.76 2.16 -4.57
C ILE A 142 8.87 2.57 -6.04
N GLN A 143 8.15 1.90 -6.95
CA GLN A 143 8.13 2.24 -8.37
C GLN A 143 7.56 3.65 -8.61
N TYR A 144 6.54 4.05 -7.87
CA TYR A 144 6.02 5.41 -7.92
C TYR A 144 7.08 6.41 -7.44
N LEU A 145 7.73 6.15 -6.31
CA LEU A 145 8.79 7.00 -5.78
C LEU A 145 9.97 7.13 -6.75
N SER A 146 10.42 6.04 -7.38
CA SER A 146 11.55 6.09 -8.32
C SER A 146 11.25 6.90 -9.59
N THR A 147 9.98 7.03 -9.96
CA THR A 147 9.54 7.77 -11.14
C THR A 147 9.18 9.23 -10.84
N HIS A 148 8.60 9.51 -9.67
CA HIS A 148 8.04 10.83 -9.34
C HIS A 148 8.88 11.62 -8.31
N CYS A 149 9.79 10.95 -7.61
CA CYS A 149 10.63 11.56 -6.59
C CYS A 149 12.09 11.65 -7.08
N ARG A 150 12.38 12.65 -7.91
CA ARG A 150 13.73 13.00 -8.38
C ARG A 150 14.28 14.22 -7.63
#